data_AF-A0A255YQD4-F1
#
_entry.id   AF-A0A255YQD4-F1
#
_cell.length_a   1.000
_cell.length_b   1.000
_cell.length_c   1.000
_cell.angle_alpha   90.00
_cell.angle_beta   90.00
_cell.angle_gamma   90.00
#
_symmetry.space_group_name_H-M   'P 1'
#
loop_
_entity.id
_entity.type
_entity.pdbx_description
1 polymer ?
#
loop_
_entity_poly.entity_id
_entity_poly.type
_entity_poly.pdbx_seq_one_letter_code
_entity_poly.pdbx_strand_id
1 'polypeptide(L)'
;MTTSSTPIPADISAADIQGLLARNGSFRATAIRQGWALSSLHRMCKKLGIASPAQKVPGKPASAAPVEEEGRAVSFEDLMGGLGGVRMSEPPVPKAADDGLDGGMEDGRPLALDKRAAAAEVVEEIAPQKPERYRIDGSPASRRIIGLEDEVNRLKAELRRAHRAEASDERVLDILGVIGKTNLRQPEWRAQPQGTTSGAPGIPIAIWSDWHWGETVSLREMDGYNEYNPQIAHKRLKTLVERTIDFAFGHMVNPRYPGLYLCLGGDMVSGDIHHELALTNEQTLMESIYDLSSNISAAIKEMAKAFGNIHIVCVTGNHGRTSHKPMAKLRNATNADWISYRLAQRETEGIPGVSWQVADSNDAPFSVFGKRYMLTHGDSLGVGGGDGIIGAAGPIIRGAKKMMAAYAAAKSPFDHLLLGHYHNYMCLPNITVNDCLKGADEWSRAMRFAPHPPSQSLHFDHPRWGTTIQTQIFVDQPASRAFGDTQSPRWAVQEAQ
;
A
#
# COMPACT_ATOMS: atom_id res chain seq x y z
N MET A 1 -9.69 29.60 -21.12
CA MET A 1 -9.76 29.65 -22.60
C MET A 1 -10.39 28.36 -23.10
N THR A 2 -11.65 28.38 -23.49
CA THR A 2 -12.36 27.22 -24.06
C THR A 2 -11.89 27.02 -25.49
N THR A 3 -11.06 26.00 -25.73
CA THR A 3 -10.64 25.63 -27.08
C THR A 3 -11.84 25.08 -27.84
N SER A 4 -12.38 25.85 -28.78
CA SER A 4 -13.41 25.38 -29.70
C SER A 4 -12.83 24.26 -30.56
N SER A 5 -13.28 23.02 -30.35
CA SER A 5 -12.90 21.91 -31.22
C SER A 5 -13.58 22.06 -32.58
N THR A 6 -12.82 21.95 -33.65
CA THR A 6 -13.35 21.93 -35.02
C THR A 6 -14.24 20.69 -35.20
N PRO A 7 -15.46 20.81 -35.73
CA PRO A 7 -16.31 19.67 -36.02
C PRO A 7 -15.69 18.81 -37.13
N ILE A 8 -15.89 17.49 -37.04
CA ILE A 8 -15.45 16.56 -38.10
C ILE A 8 -16.39 16.74 -39.29
N PRO A 9 -15.88 16.92 -40.53
CA PRO A 9 -16.71 17.02 -41.73
C PRO A 9 -17.67 15.82 -41.85
N ALA A 10 -18.94 16.09 -42.16
CA ALA A 10 -19.98 15.06 -42.19
C ALA A 10 -19.82 14.07 -43.37
N ASP A 11 -19.07 14.47 -44.38
CA ASP A 11 -18.78 13.78 -45.64
C ASP A 11 -17.44 13.04 -45.64
N ILE A 12 -16.68 13.07 -44.53
CA ILE A 12 -15.39 12.40 -44.45
C ILE A 12 -15.53 10.89 -44.67
N SER A 13 -14.75 10.33 -45.59
CA SER A 13 -14.83 8.90 -45.91
C SER A 13 -14.08 8.05 -44.88
N ALA A 14 -14.40 6.75 -44.86
CA ALA A 14 -13.67 5.80 -44.02
C ALA A 14 -12.16 5.73 -44.40
N ALA A 15 -11.85 5.87 -45.69
CA ALA A 15 -10.49 5.86 -46.20
C ALA A 15 -9.67 7.09 -45.72
N ASP A 16 -10.30 8.26 -45.67
CA ASP A 16 -9.65 9.49 -45.20
C ASP A 16 -9.26 9.39 -43.72
N ILE A 17 -10.18 8.89 -42.89
CA ILE A 17 -9.92 8.69 -41.46
C ILE A 17 -8.84 7.62 -41.26
N GLN A 18 -8.88 6.51 -42.00
CA GLN A 18 -7.84 5.48 -41.95
C GLN A 18 -6.47 6.03 -42.36
N GLY A 19 -6.41 6.85 -43.42
CA GLY A 19 -5.17 7.52 -43.85
C GLY A 19 -4.63 8.52 -42.83
N LEU A 20 -5.51 9.22 -42.10
CA LEU A 20 -5.09 10.09 -40.99
C LEU A 20 -4.57 9.30 -39.80
N LEU A 21 -5.22 8.18 -39.44
CA LEU A 21 -4.79 7.30 -38.35
C LEU A 21 -3.47 6.60 -38.67
N ALA A 22 -3.28 6.14 -39.91
CA ALA A 22 -2.03 5.55 -40.36
C ALA A 22 -0.87 6.55 -40.30
N ARG A 23 -1.11 7.81 -40.69
CA ARG A 23 -0.10 8.88 -40.63
C ARG A 23 0.26 9.31 -39.21
N ASN A 24 -0.69 9.30 -38.28
CA ASN A 24 -0.51 9.86 -36.93
C ASN A 24 -0.35 8.81 -35.83
N GLY A 25 -0.55 7.52 -36.13
CA GLY A 25 -0.26 6.38 -35.25
C GLY A 25 -1.24 6.16 -34.09
N SER A 26 -2.13 7.11 -33.77
CA SER A 26 -3.17 6.94 -32.74
C SER A 26 -4.36 7.88 -32.93
N PHE A 27 -5.49 7.56 -32.28
CA PHE A 27 -6.65 8.45 -32.22
C PHE A 27 -6.33 9.79 -31.54
N ARG A 28 -5.55 9.78 -30.45
CA ARG A 28 -5.21 10.99 -29.70
C ARG A 28 -4.35 11.94 -30.54
N ALA A 29 -3.32 11.43 -31.21
CA ALA A 29 -2.49 12.22 -32.10
C ALA A 29 -3.27 12.79 -33.30
N THR A 30 -4.19 12.00 -33.85
CA THR A 30 -5.07 12.43 -34.96
C THR A 30 -6.02 13.53 -34.52
N ALA A 31 -6.69 13.37 -33.37
CA ALA A 31 -7.60 14.38 -32.81
C ALA A 31 -6.89 15.72 -32.56
N ILE A 32 -5.69 15.69 -31.97
CA ILE A 32 -4.89 16.90 -31.71
C ILE A 32 -4.50 17.58 -33.02
N ARG A 33 -3.98 16.84 -34.00
CA ARG A 33 -3.50 17.42 -35.27
C ARG A 33 -4.62 17.97 -36.16
N GLN A 34 -5.82 17.43 -36.03
CA GLN A 34 -6.99 17.90 -36.78
C GLN A 34 -7.85 18.91 -36.00
N GLY A 35 -7.49 19.22 -34.75
CA GLY A 35 -8.28 20.11 -33.89
C GLY A 35 -9.65 19.54 -33.51
N TRP A 36 -9.83 18.21 -33.60
CA TRP A 36 -11.10 17.53 -33.34
C TRP A 36 -11.24 17.10 -31.89
N ALA A 37 -12.47 17.04 -31.40
CA ALA A 37 -12.75 16.39 -30.12
C ALA A 37 -12.51 14.88 -30.22
N LEU A 38 -11.71 14.31 -29.30
CA LEU A 38 -11.37 12.88 -29.29
C LEU A 38 -12.63 11.99 -29.19
N SER A 39 -13.66 12.43 -28.46
CA SER A 39 -14.94 11.73 -28.35
C SER A 39 -15.71 11.71 -29.68
N SER A 40 -15.63 12.77 -30.48
CA SER A 40 -16.25 12.84 -31.81
C SER A 40 -15.52 11.94 -32.81
N LEU A 41 -14.19 11.85 -32.75
CA LEU A 41 -13.42 10.93 -33.58
C LEU A 41 -13.76 9.46 -33.26
N HIS A 42 -13.83 9.10 -31.97
CA HIS A 42 -14.24 7.74 -31.58
C HIS A 42 -15.66 7.38 -32.08
N ARG A 43 -16.62 8.31 -31.98
CA ARG A 43 -17.98 8.09 -32.50
C ARG A 43 -17.99 7.90 -34.01
N MET A 44 -17.24 8.71 -34.75
CA MET A 44 -17.15 8.61 -36.20
C MET A 44 -16.50 7.29 -36.65
N CYS A 45 -15.40 6.90 -36.02
CA CYS A 45 -14.73 5.62 -36.32
C CYS A 45 -15.62 4.42 -36.00
N LYS A 46 -16.41 4.47 -34.92
CA LYS A 46 -17.42 3.45 -34.62
C LYS A 46 -18.51 3.38 -35.69
N LYS A 47 -18.99 4.53 -36.18
CA LYS A 47 -20.00 4.61 -37.25
C LYS A 47 -19.48 4.05 -38.58
N LEU A 48 -18.20 4.26 -38.88
CA LEU A 48 -17.55 3.84 -40.12
C LEU A 48 -16.86 2.46 -40.03
N GLY A 49 -16.98 1.74 -38.91
CA GLY A 49 -16.39 0.40 -38.74
C GLY A 49 -14.85 0.39 -38.67
N ILE A 50 -14.21 1.48 -38.27
CA ILE A 50 -12.75 1.61 -38.23
C ILE A 50 -12.23 1.21 -36.84
N ALA A 51 -11.44 0.13 -36.78
CA ALA A 51 -10.77 -0.31 -35.56
C ALA A 51 -9.58 0.59 -35.20
N SER A 52 -9.24 0.66 -33.90
CA SER A 52 -8.05 1.38 -33.43
C SER A 52 -6.78 0.81 -34.07
N PRO A 53 -5.83 1.65 -34.51
CA PRO A 53 -4.46 1.19 -34.70
C PRO A 53 -3.98 0.63 -33.36
N ALA A 54 -3.57 -0.64 -33.33
CA ALA A 54 -2.93 -1.22 -32.16
C ALA A 54 -1.62 -0.47 -31.88
N GLN A 55 -1.40 -0.07 -30.62
CA GLN A 55 -0.09 0.43 -30.19
C GLN A 55 0.95 -0.66 -30.52
N LYS A 56 1.87 -0.38 -31.45
CA LYS A 56 3.12 -1.14 -31.55
C LYS A 56 3.93 -0.83 -30.29
N VAL A 57 3.74 -1.65 -29.26
CA VAL A 57 4.67 -1.80 -28.15
C VAL A 57 5.90 -2.52 -28.71
N PRO A 58 7.14 -2.02 -28.52
CA PRO A 58 8.32 -2.78 -28.88
C PRO A 58 8.42 -3.97 -27.92
N GLY A 59 8.40 -5.19 -28.46
CA GLY A 59 8.73 -6.40 -27.70
C GLY A 59 7.55 -7.27 -27.29
N LYS A 60 7.00 -8.03 -28.25
CA LYS A 60 6.62 -9.44 -28.05
C LYS A 60 6.42 -10.09 -29.42
N PRO A 61 7.08 -11.22 -29.76
CA PRO A 61 6.84 -11.88 -31.03
C PRO A 61 5.45 -12.53 -31.02
N ALA A 62 4.84 -12.55 -32.20
CA ALA A 62 3.56 -13.19 -32.46
C ALA A 62 3.65 -14.71 -32.28
N SER A 63 2.56 -15.31 -31.81
CA SER A 63 2.33 -16.75 -31.76
C SER A 63 2.51 -17.39 -33.14
N ALA A 64 3.41 -18.35 -33.26
CA ALA A 64 3.50 -19.26 -34.41
C ALA A 64 2.85 -20.61 -34.04
N ALA A 65 2.11 -21.17 -34.99
CA ALA A 65 1.54 -22.51 -34.97
C ALA A 65 2.65 -23.59 -35.06
N PRO A 66 2.35 -24.88 -34.80
CA PRO A 66 3.36 -25.88 -34.47
C PRO A 66 4.12 -26.35 -35.71
N VAL A 67 5.44 -26.47 -35.60
CA VAL A 67 6.29 -27.12 -36.60
C VAL A 67 7.07 -28.22 -35.90
N GLU A 68 7.12 -29.35 -36.59
CA GLU A 68 7.61 -30.66 -36.16
C GLU A 68 9.09 -30.68 -35.74
N GLU A 69 9.36 -31.69 -34.93
CA GLU A 69 10.58 -32.03 -34.23
C GLU A 69 11.65 -32.59 -35.20
N GLU A 70 12.81 -31.94 -35.31
CA GLU A 70 14.06 -32.61 -35.67
C GLU A 70 15.16 -32.19 -34.69
N GLY A 71 15.65 -33.17 -33.94
CA GLY A 71 16.59 -32.99 -32.86
C GLY A 71 18.03 -32.71 -33.30
N ARG A 72 18.70 -31.83 -32.55
CA ARG A 72 20.13 -31.96 -32.24
C ARG A 72 20.40 -31.29 -30.90
N ALA A 73 20.67 -32.09 -29.87
CA ALA A 73 21.11 -31.59 -28.57
C ALA A 73 22.52 -31.00 -28.72
N VAL A 74 22.67 -29.73 -28.33
CA VAL A 74 23.96 -29.04 -28.20
C VAL A 74 24.28 -28.99 -26.71
N SER A 75 25.44 -29.50 -26.30
CA SER A 75 25.83 -29.55 -24.90
C SER A 75 26.31 -28.18 -24.41
N PHE A 76 26.28 -27.99 -23.09
CA PHE A 76 26.67 -26.75 -22.39
C PHE A 76 28.13 -26.31 -22.65
N GLU A 77 28.96 -27.20 -23.18
CA GLU A 77 30.38 -26.95 -23.48
C GLU A 77 30.59 -26.24 -24.83
N ASP A 78 29.69 -26.42 -25.80
CA ASP A 78 29.77 -25.76 -27.12
C ASP A 78 29.50 -24.25 -27.04
N LEU A 79 28.86 -23.77 -25.95
CA LEU A 79 28.58 -22.34 -25.74
C LEU A 79 29.72 -21.58 -25.06
N MET A 80 30.76 -22.26 -24.58
CA MET A 80 31.85 -21.67 -23.79
C MET A 80 33.23 -21.67 -24.49
N GLY A 81 33.32 -22.14 -25.73
CA GLY A 81 34.57 -22.26 -26.49
C GLY A 81 35.04 -20.99 -27.21
N GLY A 82 34.77 -19.78 -26.68
CA GLY A 82 34.88 -18.56 -27.48
C GLY A 82 35.35 -17.29 -26.79
N LEU A 83 36.06 -17.32 -25.66
CA LEU A 83 36.72 -16.13 -25.11
C LEU A 83 38.08 -16.49 -24.48
N GLY A 84 39.14 -16.35 -25.28
CA GLY A 84 40.52 -16.42 -24.82
C GLY A 84 40.89 -15.19 -23.98
N GLY A 85 41.22 -15.46 -22.71
CA GLY A 85 42.30 -14.85 -21.91
C GLY A 85 42.48 -13.32 -21.91
N VAL A 86 42.02 -12.67 -20.84
CA VAL A 86 42.74 -11.56 -20.20
C VAL A 86 42.74 -11.80 -18.69
N ARG A 87 43.92 -12.04 -18.11
CA ARG A 87 44.12 -12.10 -16.65
C ARG A 87 44.06 -10.68 -16.08
N MET A 88 43.17 -10.45 -15.12
CA MET A 88 43.19 -9.27 -14.25
C MET A 88 43.90 -9.68 -12.95
N SER A 89 45.05 -9.07 -12.66
CA SER A 89 45.75 -9.21 -11.37
C SER A 89 45.10 -8.33 -10.30
N GLU A 90 44.85 -8.89 -9.12
CA GLU A 90 44.36 -8.17 -7.94
C GLU A 90 45.37 -7.12 -7.45
N PRO A 91 44.93 -5.93 -6.98
CA PRO A 91 45.79 -5.00 -6.25
C PRO A 91 45.92 -5.42 -4.76
N PRO A 92 47.09 -5.19 -4.12
CA PRO A 92 47.30 -5.58 -2.74
C PRO A 92 46.62 -4.63 -1.75
N VAL A 93 46.08 -5.23 -0.68
CA VAL A 93 45.52 -4.56 0.50
C VAL A 93 46.64 -3.93 1.34
N PRO A 94 46.59 -2.63 1.73
CA PRO A 94 47.59 -2.07 2.61
C PRO A 94 47.36 -2.52 4.06
N LYS A 95 48.42 -3.06 4.67
CA LYS A 95 48.51 -3.36 6.11
C LYS A 95 48.61 -2.05 6.90
N ALA A 96 47.90 -2.00 8.04
CA ALA A 96 48.02 -0.96 9.05
C ALA A 96 49.47 -0.86 9.55
N ALA A 97 50.01 0.37 9.59
CA ALA A 97 51.25 0.70 10.26
C ALA A 97 50.94 1.41 11.58
N ASP A 98 51.70 0.99 12.58
CA ASP A 98 51.65 1.29 14.01
C ASP A 98 52.36 2.62 14.26
N ASP A 99 51.64 3.65 14.74
CA ASP A 99 52.19 4.96 15.05
C ASP A 99 52.82 4.93 16.47
N GLY A 100 54.09 4.52 16.52
CA GLY A 100 54.95 4.71 17.68
C GLY A 100 55.37 6.18 17.83
N LEU A 101 54.97 6.80 18.93
CA LEU A 101 55.51 8.06 19.42
C LEU A 101 56.92 7.83 19.98
N ASP A 102 57.94 8.52 19.43
CA ASP A 102 59.08 8.96 20.23
C ASP A 102 59.68 10.26 19.67
N GLY A 103 60.01 11.17 20.58
CA GLY A 103 60.42 12.54 20.28
C GLY A 103 61.94 12.70 20.24
N GLY A 104 62.41 13.53 19.31
CA GLY A 104 63.77 14.07 19.30
C GLY A 104 63.75 15.59 19.28
N MET A 105 64.16 16.22 20.38
CA MET A 105 64.49 17.64 20.45
C MET A 105 66.01 17.82 20.30
N GLU A 106 66.44 18.81 19.52
CA GLU A 106 67.72 19.51 19.72
C GLU A 106 67.40 21.02 19.78
N ASP A 107 67.90 21.68 20.84
CA ASP A 107 67.87 23.13 21.10
C ASP A 107 66.53 23.86 21.24
N GLY A 108 65.53 23.20 21.85
CA GLY A 108 64.45 23.90 22.57
C GLY A 108 63.50 24.77 21.73
N ARG A 109 63.47 24.62 20.40
CA ARG A 109 62.45 25.19 19.51
C ARG A 109 62.11 24.20 18.40
N PRO A 110 60.82 23.97 18.05
CA PRO A 110 60.48 23.17 16.88
C PRO A 110 60.89 23.89 15.58
N LEU A 111 61.72 23.22 14.76
CA LEU A 111 62.07 23.60 13.39
C LEU A 111 60.82 23.53 12.49
N ALA A 112 60.33 24.67 12.02
CA ALA A 112 59.34 24.73 10.96
C ALA A 112 60.00 24.39 9.61
N LEU A 113 59.97 23.12 9.22
CA LEU A 113 60.28 22.69 7.86
C LEU A 113 59.08 22.97 6.96
N ASP A 114 59.19 24.04 6.18
CA ASP A 114 58.24 24.41 5.14
C ASP A 114 58.26 23.39 4.00
N LYS A 115 57.48 22.31 4.16
CA LYS A 115 57.30 21.25 3.16
C LYS A 115 56.47 21.68 1.94
N ARG A 116 56.21 22.98 1.73
CA ARG A 116 55.49 23.48 0.54
C ARG A 116 56.39 23.75 -0.66
N ALA A 117 57.71 23.86 -0.50
CA ALA A 117 58.59 24.21 -1.62
C ALA A 117 59.02 22.99 -2.48
N ALA A 118 59.18 21.80 -1.88
CA ALA A 118 59.72 20.64 -2.61
C ALA A 118 58.67 19.81 -3.40
N ALA A 119 57.37 20.03 -3.16
CA ALA A 119 56.31 19.36 -3.91
C ALA A 119 55.93 20.05 -5.23
N ALA A 120 56.47 21.26 -5.47
CA ALA A 120 56.13 22.06 -6.65
C ALA A 120 56.94 21.68 -7.91
N GLU A 121 58.12 21.08 -7.76
CA GLU A 121 59.06 20.89 -8.89
C GLU A 121 58.99 19.52 -9.58
N VAL A 122 58.28 18.53 -9.02
CA VAL A 122 58.25 17.15 -9.58
C VAL A 122 56.89 16.78 -10.21
N VAL A 123 55.89 17.67 -10.16
CA VAL A 123 54.54 17.38 -10.71
C VAL A 123 54.39 17.84 -12.16
N GLU A 124 55.41 18.43 -12.79
CA GLU A 124 55.25 19.04 -14.11
C GLU A 124 55.40 18.06 -15.30
N GLU A 125 55.80 16.80 -15.12
CA GLU A 125 56.23 15.99 -16.27
C GLU A 125 55.29 14.87 -16.77
N ILE A 126 54.13 14.60 -16.14
CA ILE A 126 53.11 13.72 -16.75
C ILE A 126 51.70 14.23 -16.43
N ALA A 127 51.36 15.42 -16.93
CA ALA A 127 49.97 15.84 -16.99
C ALA A 127 49.21 14.94 -18.00
N PRO A 128 48.10 14.29 -17.63
CA PRO A 128 47.26 13.60 -18.61
C PRO A 128 46.81 14.63 -19.62
N GLN A 129 47.14 14.43 -20.90
CA GLN A 129 46.67 15.31 -21.96
C GLN A 129 45.14 15.38 -21.85
N LYS A 130 44.64 16.57 -21.53
CA LYS A 130 43.21 16.88 -21.53
C LYS A 130 42.71 16.50 -22.92
N PRO A 131 41.70 15.61 -23.07
CA PRO A 131 41.18 15.29 -24.38
C PRO A 131 40.77 16.60 -25.04
N GLU A 132 41.32 16.83 -26.23
CA GLU A 132 41.08 18.01 -27.05
C GLU A 132 39.57 18.25 -27.10
N ARG A 133 39.09 19.35 -26.52
CA ARG A 133 37.67 19.67 -26.53
C ARG A 133 37.25 19.81 -27.99
N TYR A 134 36.47 18.84 -28.47
CA TYR A 134 35.95 18.80 -29.83
C TYR A 134 35.37 20.18 -30.18
N ARG A 135 35.94 20.85 -31.20
CA ARG A 135 35.42 22.15 -31.65
C ARG A 135 34.05 21.90 -32.28
N ILE A 136 33.00 22.40 -31.63
CA ILE A 136 31.63 22.35 -32.14
C ILE A 136 31.54 23.35 -33.30
N ASP A 137 31.80 22.88 -34.50
CA ASP A 137 31.76 23.63 -35.76
C ASP A 137 30.34 23.82 -36.34
N GLY A 138 29.30 23.37 -35.62
CA GLY A 138 27.90 23.44 -36.09
C GLY A 138 27.55 22.45 -37.20
N SER A 139 28.49 21.59 -37.61
CA SER A 139 28.27 20.56 -38.62
C SER A 139 27.17 19.58 -38.18
N PRO A 140 26.51 18.88 -39.13
CA PRO A 140 25.57 17.81 -38.81
C PRO A 140 26.19 16.72 -37.91
N ALA A 141 27.50 16.49 -38.03
CA ALA A 141 28.23 15.56 -37.18
C ALA A 141 28.37 16.06 -35.73
N SER A 142 28.77 17.33 -35.53
CA SER A 142 28.89 17.91 -34.19
C SER A 142 27.53 18.03 -33.47
N ARG A 143 26.44 18.31 -34.20
CA ARG A 143 25.07 18.27 -33.63
C ARG A 143 24.64 16.86 -33.20
N ARG A 144 25.04 15.84 -33.96
CA ARG A 144 24.78 14.44 -33.60
C ARG A 144 25.59 14.00 -32.39
N ILE A 145 26.84 14.45 -32.26
CA ILE A 145 27.69 14.19 -31.09
C ILE A 145 27.06 14.78 -29.83
N ILE A 146 26.63 16.05 -29.86
CA ILE A 146 25.96 16.69 -28.71
C ILE A 146 24.67 15.94 -28.33
N GLY A 147 23.84 15.57 -29.31
CA GLY A 147 22.62 14.79 -29.03
C GLY A 147 22.91 13.42 -28.43
N LEU A 148 24.01 12.77 -28.82
CA LEU A 148 24.45 11.51 -28.21
C LEU A 148 25.01 11.71 -26.80
N GLU A 149 25.73 12.80 -26.55
CA GLU A 149 26.23 13.15 -25.21
C GLU A 149 25.09 13.43 -24.22
N ASP A 150 24.07 14.18 -24.66
CA ASP A 150 22.86 14.44 -23.88
C ASP A 150 22.09 13.14 -23.59
N GLU A 151 21.97 12.25 -24.58
CA GLU A 151 21.35 10.94 -24.42
C GLU A 151 22.13 10.05 -23.45
N VAL A 152 23.45 10.01 -23.56
CA VAL A 152 24.33 9.27 -22.63
C VAL A 152 24.21 9.83 -21.22
N ASN A 153 24.14 11.15 -21.06
CA ASN A 153 23.97 11.79 -19.75
C ASN A 153 22.59 11.49 -19.15
N ARG A 154 21.53 11.48 -19.97
CA ARG A 154 20.18 11.07 -19.55
C ARG A 154 20.16 9.61 -19.11
N LEU A 155 20.68 8.70 -19.94
CA LEU A 155 20.73 7.27 -19.64
C LEU A 155 21.58 6.97 -18.40
N LYS A 156 22.71 7.67 -18.21
CA LYS A 156 23.51 7.58 -16.97
C LYS A 156 22.75 8.08 -15.75
N ALA A 157 21.94 9.13 -15.88
CA ALA A 157 21.11 9.62 -14.79
C ALA A 157 19.97 8.64 -14.45
N GLU A 158 19.34 8.04 -15.46
CA GLU A 158 18.34 6.97 -15.30
C GLU A 158 18.95 5.73 -14.65
N LEU A 159 20.11 5.26 -15.10
CA LEU A 159 20.82 4.12 -14.51
C LEU A 159 21.20 4.37 -13.05
N ARG A 160 21.69 5.57 -12.72
CA ARG A 160 21.98 5.96 -11.33
C ARG A 160 20.72 6.06 -10.46
N ARG A 161 19.55 6.35 -11.04
CA ARG A 161 18.27 6.31 -10.32
C ARG A 161 17.83 4.88 -10.10
N ALA A 162 17.93 4.03 -11.13
CA ALA A 162 17.61 2.61 -11.06
C ALA A 162 18.47 1.88 -10.02
N HIS A 163 19.81 2.05 -10.05
CA HIS A 163 20.70 1.42 -9.06
C HIS A 163 20.47 1.92 -7.64
N ARG A 164 20.08 3.19 -7.46
CA ARG A 164 19.73 3.71 -6.12
C ARG A 164 18.40 3.16 -5.62
N ALA A 165 17.43 2.97 -6.51
CA ALA A 165 16.18 2.30 -6.17
C ALA A 165 16.44 0.83 -5.80
N GLU A 166 17.23 0.10 -6.60
CA GLU A 166 17.58 -1.30 -6.36
C GLU A 166 18.35 -1.51 -5.05
N ALA A 167 19.37 -0.68 -4.77
CA ALA A 167 20.10 -0.73 -3.51
C ALA A 167 19.23 -0.35 -2.29
N SER A 168 18.24 0.53 -2.48
CA SER A 168 17.27 0.86 -1.42
C SER A 168 16.31 -0.29 -1.19
N ASP A 169 15.85 -0.95 -2.26
CA ASP A 169 14.97 -2.11 -2.21
C ASP A 169 15.67 -3.30 -1.53
N GLU A 170 16.94 -3.59 -1.86
CA GLU A 170 17.73 -4.62 -1.18
C GLU A 170 17.92 -4.31 0.31
N ARG A 171 18.24 -3.07 0.66
CA ARG A 171 18.39 -2.63 2.07
C ARG A 171 17.07 -2.75 2.85
N VAL A 172 15.96 -2.39 2.21
CA VAL A 172 14.61 -2.54 2.77
C VAL A 172 14.29 -4.03 2.95
N LEU A 173 14.58 -4.86 1.95
CA LEU A 173 14.38 -6.32 2.05
C LEU A 173 15.23 -6.97 3.14
N ASP A 174 16.47 -6.51 3.37
CA ASP A 174 17.31 -6.97 4.48
C ASP A 174 16.71 -6.57 5.83
N ILE A 175 16.26 -5.32 5.99
CA ILE A 175 15.60 -4.85 7.21
C ILE A 175 14.29 -5.62 7.43
N LEU A 176 13.51 -5.88 6.38
CA LEU A 176 12.29 -6.69 6.43
C LEU A 176 12.60 -8.16 6.77
N GLY A 177 13.71 -8.71 6.26
CA GLY A 177 14.21 -10.03 6.59
C GLY A 177 14.60 -10.18 8.06
N VAL A 178 15.06 -9.08 8.69
CA VAL A 178 15.28 -8.99 10.14
C VAL A 178 13.95 -8.82 10.91
N ILE A 179 12.95 -8.15 10.32
CA ILE A 179 11.64 -7.90 10.94
C ILE A 179 10.68 -9.12 10.89
N GLY A 180 10.96 -10.14 10.08
CA GLY A 180 10.47 -11.50 10.41
C GLY A 180 10.35 -12.50 9.27
N LYS A 181 10.70 -13.75 9.58
CA LYS A 181 10.19 -14.93 8.88
C LYS A 181 8.71 -15.10 9.23
N THR A 182 7.87 -15.34 8.22
CA THR A 182 6.44 -15.57 8.40
C THR A 182 6.19 -16.75 9.34
N ASN A 183 5.77 -16.46 10.57
CA ASN A 183 5.29 -17.48 11.49
C ASN A 183 3.76 -17.45 11.44
N LEU A 184 3.16 -18.27 10.58
CA LEU A 184 1.73 -18.53 10.55
C LEU A 184 1.36 -19.39 11.77
N ARG A 185 1.56 -18.85 12.97
CA ARG A 185 1.26 -19.58 14.20
C ARG A 185 -0.23 -19.44 14.46
N GLN A 186 -0.96 -20.48 14.05
CA GLN A 186 -2.35 -20.68 14.46
C GLN A 186 -2.40 -20.63 16.00
N PRO A 187 -3.45 -20.04 16.59
CA PRO A 187 -3.56 -19.95 18.04
C PRO A 187 -3.59 -21.37 18.61
N GLU A 188 -2.86 -21.60 19.70
CA GLU A 188 -2.90 -22.87 20.42
C GLU A 188 -4.29 -23.12 21.02
N TRP A 189 -4.97 -22.02 21.39
CA TRP A 189 -6.38 -22.01 21.72
C TRP A 189 -7.21 -21.88 20.44
N ARG A 190 -8.17 -22.77 20.20
CA ARG A 190 -9.13 -22.64 19.10
C ARG A 190 -10.53 -22.64 19.64
N ALA A 191 -11.38 -21.79 19.08
CA ALA A 191 -12.82 -21.83 19.33
C ALA A 191 -13.38 -23.16 18.81
N GLN A 192 -13.48 -24.16 19.68
CA GLN A 192 -13.98 -25.49 19.34
C GLN A 192 -15.52 -25.49 19.38
N PRO A 193 -16.20 -26.13 18.40
CA PRO A 193 -17.66 -26.18 18.36
C PRO A 193 -18.29 -26.86 19.60
N GLN A 194 -17.52 -27.72 20.27
CA GLN A 194 -17.93 -28.44 21.47
C GLN A 194 -17.45 -27.70 22.71
N GLY A 195 -18.38 -27.26 23.58
CA GLY A 195 -18.04 -26.79 24.93
C GLY A 195 -18.53 -25.40 25.33
N THR A 196 -19.32 -24.69 24.52
CA THR A 196 -19.95 -23.45 25.02
C THR A 196 -21.03 -23.81 26.03
N THR A 197 -20.89 -23.26 27.24
CA THR A 197 -21.89 -23.38 28.30
C THR A 197 -23.24 -22.84 27.82
N SER A 198 -24.32 -23.46 28.28
CA SER A 198 -25.68 -22.98 28.03
C SER A 198 -25.78 -21.50 28.43
N GLY A 199 -26.19 -20.63 27.51
CA GLY A 199 -26.36 -19.20 27.75
C GLY A 199 -25.13 -18.32 27.49
N ALA A 200 -24.01 -18.87 26.98
CA ALA A 200 -22.90 -18.03 26.54
C ALA A 200 -23.26 -17.26 25.24
N PRO A 201 -22.91 -15.98 25.14
CA PRO A 201 -23.26 -15.15 23.96
C PRO A 201 -22.53 -15.52 22.67
N GLY A 202 -21.56 -16.43 22.71
CA GLY A 202 -20.67 -16.76 21.61
C GLY A 202 -19.29 -16.14 21.81
N ILE A 203 -18.48 -16.07 20.75
CA ILE A 203 -17.15 -15.47 20.77
C ILE A 203 -17.15 -14.12 20.04
N PRO A 204 -16.56 -13.06 20.63
CA PRO A 204 -16.47 -11.77 19.97
C PRO A 204 -15.46 -11.82 18.82
N ILE A 205 -15.81 -11.11 17.75
CA ILE A 205 -14.99 -10.85 16.59
C ILE A 205 -15.08 -9.34 16.31
N ALA A 206 -13.98 -8.63 16.49
CA ALA A 206 -13.88 -7.19 16.26
C ALA A 206 -13.07 -6.92 14.98
N ILE A 207 -13.49 -5.97 14.15
CA ILE A 207 -12.68 -5.48 13.03
C ILE A 207 -12.22 -4.07 13.35
N TRP A 208 -10.90 -3.89 13.34
CA TRP A 208 -10.22 -2.61 13.45
C TRP A 208 -9.54 -2.28 12.12
N SER A 209 -10.04 -1.30 11.38
CA SER A 209 -9.51 -0.90 10.07
C SER A 209 -9.77 0.56 9.77
N ASP A 210 -9.13 1.06 8.72
CA ASP A 210 -9.40 2.40 8.19
C ASP A 210 -9.20 3.47 9.28
N TRP A 211 -8.09 3.36 9.99
CA TRP A 211 -7.73 4.34 11.01
C TRP A 211 -7.15 5.60 10.38
N HIS A 212 -6.43 5.47 9.26
CA HIS A 212 -5.76 6.59 8.60
C HIS A 212 -4.89 7.38 9.57
N TRP A 213 -4.14 6.67 10.41
CA TRP A 213 -3.26 7.25 11.42
C TRP A 213 -2.27 8.22 10.76
N GLY A 214 -2.09 9.39 11.37
CA GLY A 214 -1.26 10.47 10.85
C GLY A 214 -1.98 11.48 9.95
N GLU A 215 -3.22 11.22 9.53
CA GLU A 215 -4.02 12.19 8.77
C GLU A 215 -4.56 13.33 9.67
N THR A 216 -4.91 14.46 9.05
CA THR A 216 -5.73 15.49 9.66
C THR A 216 -6.99 15.76 8.84
N VAL A 217 -8.12 15.96 9.52
CA VAL A 217 -9.41 16.38 8.96
C VAL A 217 -9.84 17.64 9.71
N SER A 218 -10.13 18.69 8.96
CA SER A 218 -10.46 20.01 9.49
C SER A 218 -11.95 20.13 9.82
N LEU A 219 -12.27 20.36 11.10
CA LEU A 219 -13.65 20.59 11.54
C LEU A 219 -14.34 21.71 10.74
N ARG A 220 -13.59 22.76 10.41
CA ARG A 220 -14.09 23.92 9.66
C ARG A 220 -14.39 23.55 8.21
N GLU A 221 -13.50 22.85 7.53
CA GLU A 221 -13.71 22.43 6.14
C GLU A 221 -14.75 21.31 6.02
N MET A 222 -15.04 20.64 7.13
CA MET A 222 -16.12 19.69 7.29
C MET A 222 -17.44 20.30 7.78
N ASP A 223 -17.59 21.64 7.82
CA ASP A 223 -18.82 22.31 8.32
C ASP A 223 -19.29 21.80 9.70
N GLY A 224 -18.35 21.35 10.53
CA GLY A 224 -18.64 20.80 11.86
C GLY A 224 -19.06 19.32 11.88
N TYR A 225 -18.97 18.59 10.77
CA TYR A 225 -19.37 17.17 10.72
C TYR A 225 -18.37 16.22 11.40
N ASN A 226 -17.08 16.47 11.26
CA ASN A 226 -16.02 15.63 11.82
C ASN A 226 -14.71 16.41 11.97
N GLU A 227 -13.88 15.98 12.91
CA GLU A 227 -12.49 16.42 13.07
C GLU A 227 -11.62 15.19 13.31
N TYR A 228 -10.41 15.22 12.80
CA TYR A 228 -9.44 14.16 13.03
C TYR A 228 -8.02 14.70 13.02
N ASN A 229 -7.19 14.15 13.88
CA ASN A 229 -5.75 14.38 13.96
C ASN A 229 -5.17 13.28 14.86
N PRO A 230 -3.84 13.15 14.99
CA PRO A 230 -3.23 12.13 15.84
C PRO A 230 -3.77 12.16 17.29
N GLN A 231 -4.00 13.32 17.89
CA GLN A 231 -4.50 13.41 19.26
C GLN A 231 -5.92 12.85 19.39
N ILE A 232 -6.80 13.12 18.42
CA ILE A 232 -8.14 12.55 18.34
C ILE A 232 -8.05 11.04 18.06
N ALA A 233 -7.13 10.59 17.22
CA ALA A 233 -6.89 9.18 16.93
C ALA A 233 -6.58 8.38 18.20
N HIS A 234 -5.66 8.88 19.04
CA HIS A 234 -5.32 8.29 20.34
C HIS A 234 -6.55 8.21 21.27
N LYS A 235 -7.32 9.28 21.38
CA LYS A 235 -8.55 9.32 22.20
C LYS A 235 -9.60 8.33 21.71
N ARG A 236 -9.82 8.27 20.39
CA ARG A 236 -10.76 7.35 19.75
C ARG A 236 -10.33 5.90 19.92
N LEU A 237 -9.04 5.58 19.81
CA LEU A 237 -8.52 4.24 20.08
C LEU A 237 -8.72 3.82 21.54
N LYS A 238 -8.42 4.70 22.50
CA LYS A 238 -8.68 4.44 23.92
C LYS A 238 -10.16 4.14 24.16
N THR A 239 -11.04 4.98 23.60
CA THR A 239 -12.49 4.81 23.68
C THR A 239 -12.96 3.53 23.01
N LEU A 240 -12.38 3.16 21.88
CA LEU A 240 -12.67 1.92 21.16
C LEU A 240 -12.38 0.69 22.03
N VAL A 241 -11.19 0.64 22.65
CA VAL A 241 -10.79 -0.44 23.56
C VAL A 241 -11.75 -0.52 24.74
N GLU A 242 -11.96 0.61 25.44
CA GLU A 242 -12.81 0.69 26.63
C GLU A 242 -14.25 0.27 26.32
N ARG A 243 -14.85 0.79 25.24
CA ARG A 243 -16.23 0.48 24.85
C ARG A 243 -16.38 -0.93 24.30
N THR A 244 -15.36 -1.49 23.63
CA THR A 244 -15.40 -2.90 23.20
C THR A 244 -15.46 -3.82 24.40
N ILE A 245 -14.63 -3.56 25.42
CA ILE A 245 -14.62 -4.32 26.67
C ILE A 245 -15.94 -4.11 27.43
N ASP A 246 -16.38 -2.86 27.60
CA ASP A 246 -17.64 -2.54 28.27
C ASP A 246 -18.82 -3.23 27.58
N PHE A 247 -18.94 -3.12 26.25
CA PHE A 247 -20.00 -3.81 25.52
C PHE A 247 -19.94 -5.32 25.78
N ALA A 248 -18.76 -5.93 25.65
CA ALA A 248 -18.61 -7.37 25.80
C ALA A 248 -18.89 -7.88 27.23
N PHE A 249 -18.61 -7.11 28.29
CA PHE A 249 -18.71 -7.61 29.66
C PHE A 249 -19.79 -6.93 30.52
N GLY A 250 -20.16 -5.69 30.20
CA GLY A 250 -21.16 -4.89 30.90
C GLY A 250 -22.57 -5.00 30.31
N HIS A 251 -22.70 -5.25 28.99
CA HIS A 251 -24.01 -5.26 28.30
C HIS A 251 -24.47 -6.67 27.89
N MET A 252 -23.59 -7.65 27.98
CA MET A 252 -23.88 -9.03 27.58
C MET A 252 -24.32 -9.90 28.75
N VAL A 253 -25.35 -10.72 28.53
CA VAL A 253 -25.79 -11.71 29.52
C VAL A 253 -24.79 -12.87 29.55
N ASN A 254 -24.29 -13.19 30.75
CA ASN A 254 -23.29 -14.26 30.99
C ASN A 254 -22.04 -14.16 30.10
N PRO A 255 -21.25 -13.07 30.21
CA PRO A 255 -20.14 -12.75 29.31
C PRO A 255 -18.92 -13.64 29.57
N ARG A 256 -18.98 -14.89 29.12
CA ARG A 256 -17.88 -15.86 29.19
C ARG A 256 -17.42 -16.21 27.79
N TYR A 257 -16.20 -15.81 27.48
CA TYR A 257 -15.60 -15.94 26.16
C TYR A 257 -14.40 -16.89 26.21
N PRO A 258 -14.26 -17.81 25.24
CA PRO A 258 -13.01 -18.58 25.08
C PRO A 258 -11.80 -17.69 24.72
N GLY A 259 -12.06 -16.54 24.12
CA GLY A 259 -11.11 -15.53 23.69
C GLY A 259 -11.77 -14.49 22.77
N LEU A 260 -10.96 -13.74 22.04
CA LEU A 260 -11.36 -12.72 21.06
C LEU A 260 -10.63 -12.94 19.74
N TYR A 261 -11.35 -12.80 18.63
CA TYR A 261 -10.73 -12.60 17.33
C TYR A 261 -10.67 -11.11 17.02
N LEU A 262 -9.47 -10.59 16.80
CA LEU A 262 -9.24 -9.19 16.47
C LEU A 262 -8.70 -9.08 15.04
N CYS A 263 -9.51 -8.55 14.14
CA CYS A 263 -9.16 -8.40 12.73
C CYS A 263 -8.59 -6.99 12.48
N LEU A 264 -7.29 -6.88 12.21
CA LEU A 264 -6.67 -5.64 11.72
C LEU A 264 -6.82 -5.57 10.20
N GLY A 265 -7.82 -4.81 9.73
CA GLY A 265 -8.34 -4.86 8.36
C GLY A 265 -7.63 -3.98 7.33
N GLY A 266 -6.52 -3.32 7.70
CA GLY A 266 -5.74 -2.47 6.80
C GLY A 266 -6.22 -1.01 6.74
N ASP A 267 -5.46 -0.19 6.01
CA ASP A 267 -5.56 1.28 6.00
C ASP A 267 -5.40 1.84 7.42
N MET A 268 -4.40 1.32 8.13
CA MET A 268 -4.13 1.72 9.50
C MET A 268 -3.41 3.05 9.53
N VAL A 269 -2.50 3.28 8.59
CA VAL A 269 -1.87 4.59 8.35
C VAL A 269 -2.51 5.30 7.15
N SER A 270 -2.47 6.63 7.14
CA SER A 270 -2.94 7.46 6.01
C SER A 270 -2.07 7.28 4.75
N GLY A 271 -0.74 7.22 4.96
CA GLY A 271 0.23 7.17 3.89
C GLY A 271 0.19 8.38 2.93
N ASP A 272 1.03 8.35 1.91
CA ASP A 272 1.23 9.48 0.98
C ASP A 272 0.73 9.14 -0.43
N ILE A 273 -0.38 8.40 -0.50
CA ILE A 273 -0.87 7.80 -1.75
C ILE A 273 -1.47 8.79 -2.75
N HIS A 274 -1.83 9.97 -2.25
CA HIS A 274 -2.32 11.10 -3.01
C HIS A 274 -1.39 12.28 -2.73
N HIS A 275 -1.18 13.13 -3.75
CA HIS A 275 -0.35 14.32 -3.60
C HIS A 275 -0.89 15.26 -2.51
N GLU A 276 -2.20 15.27 -2.30
CA GLU A 276 -2.85 15.97 -1.20
C GLU A 276 -2.35 15.45 0.16
N LEU A 277 -2.49 14.16 0.44
CA LEU A 277 -2.04 13.54 1.70
C LEU A 277 -0.53 13.76 1.94
N ALA A 278 0.29 13.67 0.90
CA ALA A 278 1.73 13.94 1.00
C ALA A 278 2.06 15.38 1.45
N LEU A 279 1.13 16.33 1.29
CA LEU A 279 1.27 17.72 1.71
C LEU A 279 0.55 18.01 3.02
N THR A 280 -0.55 17.31 3.32
CA THR A 280 -1.48 17.66 4.38
C THR A 280 -1.44 16.74 5.60
N ASN A 281 -0.84 15.55 5.50
CA ASN A 281 -0.68 14.67 6.66
C ASN A 281 0.04 15.40 7.81
N GLU A 282 -0.47 15.23 9.02
CA GLU A 282 0.09 15.84 10.24
C GLU A 282 1.38 15.12 10.67
N GLN A 283 1.46 13.81 10.40
CA GLN A 283 2.63 12.99 10.68
C GLN A 283 3.22 12.44 9.38
N THR A 284 4.54 12.35 9.33
CA THR A 284 5.20 11.57 8.28
C THR A 284 4.83 10.10 8.38
N LEU A 285 5.02 9.34 7.29
CA LEU A 285 4.76 7.90 7.28
C LEU A 285 5.56 7.16 8.37
N MET A 286 6.81 7.55 8.63
CA MET A 286 7.66 6.90 9.63
C MET A 286 7.23 7.20 11.06
N GLU A 287 6.82 8.44 11.35
CA GLU A 287 6.23 8.81 12.64
C GLU A 287 4.92 8.05 12.87
N SER A 288 4.09 7.95 11.84
CA SER A 288 2.83 7.21 11.88
C SER A 288 3.05 5.73 12.17
N ILE A 289 4.02 5.07 11.52
CA ILE A 289 4.37 3.66 11.79
C ILE A 289 4.79 3.46 13.24
N TYR A 290 5.66 4.32 13.76
CA TYR A 290 6.17 4.21 15.13
C TYR A 290 5.06 4.42 16.17
N ASP A 291 4.27 5.47 16.02
CA ASP A 291 3.18 5.80 16.94
C ASP A 291 2.05 4.77 16.87
N LEU A 292 1.63 4.38 15.67
CA LEU A 292 0.61 3.35 15.45
C LEU A 292 1.01 2.01 16.06
N SER A 293 2.24 1.53 15.80
CA SER A 293 2.68 0.23 16.33
C SER A 293 2.68 0.20 17.85
N SER A 294 3.16 1.26 18.50
CA SER A 294 3.13 1.42 19.96
C SER A 294 1.69 1.38 20.52
N ASN A 295 0.76 2.06 19.84
CA ASN A 295 -0.64 2.14 20.24
C ASN A 295 -1.41 0.83 20.02
N ILE A 296 -1.16 0.12 18.90
CA ILE A 296 -1.70 -1.23 18.66
C ILE A 296 -1.22 -2.18 19.76
N SER A 297 0.08 -2.16 20.09
CA SER A 297 0.63 -2.99 21.18
C SER A 297 -0.04 -2.72 22.52
N ALA A 298 -0.25 -1.45 22.87
CA ALA A 298 -0.92 -1.05 24.10
C ALA A 298 -2.39 -1.52 24.13
N ALA A 299 -3.13 -1.30 23.04
CA ALA A 299 -4.51 -1.75 22.91
C ALA A 299 -4.61 -3.28 23.04
N ILE A 300 -3.73 -4.04 22.37
CA ILE A 300 -3.72 -5.50 22.44
C ILE A 300 -3.44 -5.99 23.87
N LYS A 301 -2.53 -5.33 24.61
CA LYS A 301 -2.27 -5.64 26.03
C LYS A 301 -3.52 -5.47 26.88
N GLU A 302 -4.28 -4.37 26.71
CA GLU A 302 -5.53 -4.15 27.45
C GLU A 302 -6.61 -5.14 27.08
N MET A 303 -6.80 -5.41 25.78
CA MET A 303 -7.72 -6.43 25.33
C MET A 303 -7.32 -7.80 25.92
N ALA A 304 -6.03 -8.15 25.95
CA ALA A 304 -5.56 -9.45 26.44
C ALA A 304 -5.83 -9.62 27.93
N LYS A 305 -5.71 -8.54 28.72
CA LYS A 305 -6.11 -8.55 30.13
C LYS A 305 -7.60 -8.85 30.31
N ALA A 306 -8.46 -8.34 29.42
CA ALA A 306 -9.91 -8.53 29.51
C ALA A 306 -10.38 -9.91 29.01
N PHE A 307 -9.87 -10.36 27.86
CA PHE A 307 -10.34 -11.57 27.19
C PHE A 307 -9.48 -12.82 27.46
N GLY A 308 -8.27 -12.65 28.01
CA GLY A 308 -7.27 -13.69 28.26
C GLY A 308 -6.60 -14.19 26.98
N ASN A 309 -7.41 -14.63 26.01
CA ASN A 309 -6.97 -15.21 24.75
C ASN A 309 -7.35 -14.27 23.59
N ILE A 310 -6.38 -13.89 22.75
CA ILE A 310 -6.60 -13.05 21.57
C ILE A 310 -5.86 -13.60 20.34
N HIS A 311 -6.59 -13.68 19.23
CA HIS A 311 -6.06 -14.06 17.95
C HIS A 311 -6.21 -12.88 17.00
N ILE A 312 -5.07 -12.30 16.63
CA ILE A 312 -5.00 -11.12 15.78
C ILE A 312 -4.80 -11.55 14.33
N VAL A 313 -5.74 -11.24 13.45
CA VAL A 313 -5.67 -11.55 12.01
C VAL A 313 -5.46 -10.25 11.25
N CYS A 314 -4.41 -10.15 10.43
CA CYS A 314 -4.01 -8.89 9.81
C CYS A 314 -4.00 -8.98 8.29
N VAL A 315 -4.53 -7.95 7.63
CA VAL A 315 -4.34 -7.65 6.20
C VAL A 315 -3.92 -6.19 6.02
N THR A 316 -3.30 -5.88 4.89
CA THR A 316 -2.87 -4.53 4.56
C THR A 316 -3.89 -3.83 3.68
N GLY A 317 -4.07 -2.53 3.91
CA GLY A 317 -4.86 -1.68 3.04
C GLY A 317 -4.04 -1.07 1.92
N ASN A 318 -4.67 -0.22 1.12
CA ASN A 318 -4.00 0.45 0.01
C ASN A 318 -3.26 1.71 0.43
N HIS A 319 -3.52 2.30 1.59
CA HIS A 319 -2.93 3.55 2.07
C HIS A 319 -1.48 3.39 2.53
N GLY A 320 -1.15 2.31 3.22
CA GLY A 320 0.23 2.07 3.68
C GLY A 320 1.26 1.78 2.59
N ARG A 321 0.92 1.85 1.30
CA ARG A 321 1.84 1.55 0.20
C ARG A 321 2.87 2.68 0.00
N THR A 322 4.09 2.32 -0.36
CA THR A 322 5.15 3.28 -0.78
C THR A 322 5.12 3.63 -2.26
N SER A 323 4.24 2.98 -3.03
CA SER A 323 4.13 3.13 -4.49
C SER A 323 2.90 3.93 -4.88
N HIS A 324 3.00 4.73 -5.95
CA HIS A 324 1.86 5.53 -6.41
C HIS A 324 0.65 4.66 -6.82
N LYS A 325 0.89 3.49 -7.42
CA LYS A 325 -0.16 2.54 -7.82
C LYS A 325 -0.06 1.24 -7.02
N PRO A 326 -1.20 0.58 -6.70
CA PRO A 326 -1.17 -0.73 -6.05
C PRO A 326 -0.31 -1.74 -6.83
N MET A 327 0.52 -2.48 -6.10
CA MET A 327 1.34 -3.57 -6.64
C MET A 327 0.75 -4.91 -6.25
N ALA A 328 0.77 -5.87 -7.17
CA ALA A 328 0.34 -7.25 -6.88
C ALA A 328 1.45 -8.08 -6.21
N LYS A 329 2.72 -7.81 -6.56
CA LYS A 329 3.89 -8.46 -5.96
C LYS A 329 4.40 -7.60 -4.82
N LEU A 330 4.86 -8.25 -3.75
CA LEU A 330 5.46 -7.60 -2.58
C LEU A 330 4.56 -6.53 -1.92
N ARG A 331 3.23 -6.62 -2.14
CA ARG A 331 2.27 -5.66 -1.60
C ARG A 331 2.47 -5.47 -0.11
N ASN A 332 2.41 -6.56 0.66
CA ASN A 332 2.48 -6.50 2.11
C ASN A 332 3.90 -6.14 2.59
N ALA A 333 4.94 -6.72 2.00
CA ALA A 333 6.32 -6.45 2.38
C ALA A 333 6.71 -4.97 2.24
N THR A 334 6.10 -4.25 1.29
CA THR A 334 6.36 -2.82 1.06
C THR A 334 5.27 -1.91 1.65
N ASN A 335 4.49 -2.42 2.60
CA ASN A 335 3.36 -1.71 3.18
C ASN A 335 3.59 -1.36 4.66
N ALA A 336 3.33 -0.11 5.01
CA ALA A 336 3.45 0.43 6.36
C ALA A 336 2.51 -0.24 7.37
N ASP A 337 1.32 -0.69 6.95
CA ASP A 337 0.43 -1.48 7.83
C ASP A 337 1.14 -2.76 8.27
N TRP A 338 1.75 -3.48 7.32
CA TRP A 338 2.46 -4.73 7.60
C TRP A 338 3.64 -4.52 8.54
N ILE A 339 4.43 -3.46 8.31
CA ILE A 339 5.55 -3.10 9.18
C ILE A 339 5.04 -2.79 10.59
N SER A 340 3.96 -2.01 10.71
CA SER A 340 3.34 -1.66 11.99
C SER A 340 2.86 -2.90 12.74
N TYR A 341 2.23 -3.86 12.04
CA TYR A 341 1.80 -5.12 12.64
C TYR A 341 2.97 -5.98 13.11
N ARG A 342 4.08 -6.04 12.36
CA ARG A 342 5.27 -6.81 12.77
C ARG A 342 5.94 -6.20 13.99
N LEU A 343 6.02 -4.87 14.06
CA LEU A 343 6.52 -4.17 15.24
C LEU A 343 5.64 -4.44 16.46
N ALA A 344 4.31 -4.32 16.32
CA ALA A 344 3.38 -4.62 17.39
C ALA A 344 3.39 -6.11 17.80
N GLN A 345 3.54 -7.03 16.84
CA GLN A 345 3.71 -8.45 17.10
C GLN A 345 4.94 -8.72 17.96
N ARG A 346 6.08 -8.08 17.63
CA ARG A 346 7.31 -8.19 18.42
C ARG A 346 7.14 -7.64 19.83
N GLU A 347 6.47 -6.50 19.98
CA GLU A 347 6.25 -5.87 21.30
C GLU A 347 5.25 -6.60 22.20
N THR A 348 4.43 -7.45 21.61
CA THR A 348 3.47 -8.31 22.31
C THR A 348 3.95 -9.76 22.41
N GLU A 349 5.17 -10.04 21.96
CA GLU A 349 5.80 -11.35 22.09
C GLU A 349 5.94 -11.73 23.57
N GLY A 350 5.58 -12.98 23.90
CA GLY A 350 5.63 -13.49 25.27
C GLY A 350 4.38 -13.20 26.12
N ILE A 351 3.40 -12.44 25.63
CA ILE A 351 2.11 -12.30 26.33
C ILE A 351 1.31 -13.61 26.17
N PRO A 352 0.99 -14.33 27.27
CA PRO A 352 0.21 -15.56 27.18
C PRO A 352 -1.17 -15.32 26.56
N GLY A 353 -1.62 -16.24 25.70
CA GLY A 353 -2.93 -16.15 25.05
C GLY A 353 -2.99 -15.23 23.82
N VAL A 354 -1.95 -14.42 23.56
CA VAL A 354 -1.85 -13.56 22.37
C VAL A 354 -1.19 -14.31 21.22
N SER A 355 -1.81 -14.25 20.04
CA SER A 355 -1.31 -14.90 18.82
C SER A 355 -1.61 -14.07 17.59
N TRP A 356 -0.76 -14.17 16.57
CA TRP A 356 -0.84 -13.32 15.39
C TRP A 356 -0.83 -14.14 14.10
N GLN A 357 -1.71 -13.76 13.18
CA GLN A 357 -1.71 -14.16 11.78
C GLN A 357 -1.52 -12.89 10.93
N VAL A 358 -0.26 -12.54 10.68
CA VAL A 358 0.09 -11.47 9.72
C VAL A 358 0.29 -12.11 8.36
N ALA A 359 -0.71 -12.00 7.48
CA ALA A 359 -0.69 -12.63 6.17
C ALA A 359 0.34 -11.99 5.24
N ASP A 360 0.98 -12.80 4.39
CA ASP A 360 1.81 -12.30 3.29
C ASP A 360 0.98 -12.02 2.02
N SER A 361 -0.24 -12.55 1.98
CA SER A 361 -1.25 -12.31 0.95
C SER A 361 -2.19 -11.15 1.30
N ASN A 362 -2.93 -10.66 0.31
CA ASN A 362 -3.93 -9.60 0.48
C ASN A 362 -5.13 -10.05 1.33
N ASP A 363 -5.37 -11.36 1.40
CA ASP A 363 -6.48 -11.96 2.11
C ASP A 363 -5.96 -12.88 3.22
N ALA A 364 -6.68 -12.95 4.33
CA ALA A 364 -6.33 -13.77 5.49
C ALA A 364 -7.52 -14.67 5.89
N PRO A 365 -7.49 -15.97 5.53
CA PRO A 365 -8.51 -16.92 5.96
C PRO A 365 -8.30 -17.34 7.42
N PHE A 366 -9.39 -17.50 8.17
CA PHE A 366 -9.37 -18.06 9.52
C PHE A 366 -10.70 -18.77 9.82
N SER A 367 -10.83 -19.44 10.97
CA SER A 367 -12.06 -20.11 11.34
C SER A 367 -12.44 -19.90 12.80
N VAL A 368 -13.76 -19.84 13.03
CA VAL A 368 -14.37 -19.66 14.33
C VAL A 368 -15.51 -20.67 14.44
N PHE A 369 -15.45 -21.60 15.39
CA PHE A 369 -16.43 -22.68 15.55
C PHE A 369 -16.72 -23.45 14.23
N GLY A 370 -15.70 -23.61 13.38
CA GLY A 370 -15.81 -24.28 12.08
C GLY A 370 -16.39 -23.40 10.94
N LYS A 371 -16.99 -22.25 11.25
CA LYS A 371 -17.35 -21.24 10.25
C LYS A 371 -16.07 -20.60 9.70
N ARG A 372 -15.93 -20.56 8.37
CA ARG A 372 -14.73 -20.06 7.69
C ARG A 372 -14.89 -18.59 7.36
N TYR A 373 -14.00 -17.79 7.89
CA TYR A 373 -13.93 -16.36 7.64
C TYR A 373 -12.84 -16.03 6.64
N MET A 374 -13.07 -14.98 5.88
CA MET A 374 -12.06 -14.34 5.04
C MET A 374 -11.97 -12.87 5.44
N LEU A 375 -10.79 -12.43 5.90
CA LEU A 375 -10.49 -11.01 6.05
C LEU A 375 -9.80 -10.52 4.78
N THR A 376 -10.28 -9.41 4.22
CA THR A 376 -9.64 -8.67 3.12
C THR A 376 -9.83 -7.19 3.37
N HIS A 377 -8.95 -6.32 2.89
CA HIS A 377 -9.16 -4.89 3.09
C HIS A 377 -10.38 -4.38 2.28
N GLY A 378 -10.50 -4.79 1.01
CA GLY A 378 -11.64 -4.46 0.14
C GLY A 378 -11.30 -3.60 -1.09
N ASP A 379 -10.08 -3.07 -1.19
CA ASP A 379 -9.59 -2.34 -2.37
C ASP A 379 -9.38 -3.26 -3.59
N SER A 380 -9.19 -4.56 -3.34
CA SER A 380 -8.88 -5.57 -4.35
C SER A 380 -10.02 -6.56 -4.62
N LEU A 381 -11.28 -6.18 -4.38
CA LEU A 381 -12.47 -7.02 -4.67
C LEU A 381 -12.64 -7.36 -6.16
N GLY A 382 -11.85 -6.76 -7.05
CA GLY A 382 -11.87 -7.03 -8.49
C GLY A 382 -13.13 -6.52 -9.19
N VAL A 383 -13.77 -5.52 -8.58
CA VAL A 383 -14.93 -4.75 -9.05
C VAL A 383 -14.69 -3.29 -8.66
N GLY A 384 -15.23 -2.34 -9.42
CA GLY A 384 -15.07 -0.91 -9.14
C GLY A 384 -16.37 -0.15 -9.31
N GLY A 385 -16.36 1.10 -8.82
CA GLY A 385 -17.47 2.06 -8.90
C GLY A 385 -18.56 1.83 -7.84
N GLY A 386 -19.26 2.91 -7.47
CA GLY A 386 -20.46 2.84 -6.65
C GLY A 386 -21.69 2.46 -7.47
N ASP A 387 -22.70 1.89 -6.81
CA ASP A 387 -24.02 1.71 -7.41
C ASP A 387 -24.88 2.95 -7.16
N GLY A 388 -25.46 3.53 -8.21
CA GLY A 388 -26.24 4.77 -8.09
C GLY A 388 -27.51 4.65 -7.26
N ILE A 389 -27.94 3.43 -6.93
CA ILE A 389 -29.15 3.16 -6.15
C ILE A 389 -28.79 2.63 -4.76
N ILE A 390 -27.92 1.63 -4.69
CA ILE A 390 -27.58 0.92 -3.43
C ILE A 390 -26.19 1.25 -2.90
N GLY A 391 -25.56 2.30 -3.42
CA GLY A 391 -24.28 2.83 -2.94
C GLY A 391 -23.16 1.78 -2.98
N ALA A 392 -22.40 1.70 -1.88
CA ALA A 392 -21.29 0.77 -1.75
C ALA A 392 -21.73 -0.71 -1.66
N ALA A 393 -22.99 -1.01 -1.31
CA ALA A 393 -23.45 -2.41 -1.23
C ALA A 393 -23.36 -3.13 -2.59
N GLY A 394 -23.61 -2.42 -3.69
CA GLY A 394 -23.55 -2.98 -5.04
C GLY A 394 -22.18 -3.56 -5.43
N PRO A 395 -21.08 -2.76 -5.45
CA PRO A 395 -19.75 -3.30 -5.69
C PRO A 395 -19.36 -4.34 -4.64
N ILE A 396 -19.65 -4.14 -3.35
CA ILE A 396 -19.27 -5.08 -2.28
C ILE A 396 -19.88 -6.48 -2.53
N ILE A 397 -21.18 -6.57 -2.80
CA ILE A 397 -21.86 -7.87 -3.04
C ILE A 397 -21.31 -8.55 -4.29
N ARG A 398 -21.06 -7.79 -5.38
CA ARG A 398 -20.49 -8.36 -6.61
C ARG A 398 -19.07 -8.87 -6.39
N GLY A 399 -18.26 -8.11 -5.67
CA GLY A 399 -16.89 -8.45 -5.29
C GLY A 399 -16.84 -9.70 -4.41
N ALA A 400 -17.67 -9.74 -3.36
CA ALA A 400 -17.78 -10.89 -2.46
C ALA A 400 -18.15 -12.17 -3.22
N LYS A 401 -19.15 -12.12 -4.12
CA LYS A 401 -19.53 -13.27 -4.96
C LYS A 401 -18.38 -13.75 -5.84
N LYS A 402 -17.63 -12.81 -6.44
CA LYS A 402 -16.46 -13.12 -7.27
C LYS A 402 -15.36 -13.80 -6.45
N MET A 403 -15.07 -13.29 -5.26
CA MET A 403 -14.11 -13.88 -4.34
C MET A 403 -14.54 -15.28 -3.90
N MET A 404 -15.78 -15.44 -3.43
CA MET A 404 -16.32 -16.75 -3.02
C MET A 404 -16.20 -17.78 -4.13
N ALA A 405 -16.53 -17.41 -5.38
CA ALA A 405 -16.38 -18.30 -6.53
C ALA A 405 -14.91 -18.67 -6.81
N ALA A 406 -14.00 -17.69 -6.76
CA ALA A 406 -12.57 -17.92 -6.99
C ALA A 406 -11.96 -18.83 -5.92
N TYR A 407 -12.25 -18.57 -4.64
CA TYR A 407 -11.76 -19.36 -3.52
C TYR A 407 -12.37 -20.76 -3.47
N ALA A 408 -13.65 -20.92 -3.85
CA ALA A 408 -14.26 -22.22 -4.03
C ALA A 408 -13.58 -23.03 -5.16
N ALA A 409 -13.29 -22.40 -6.30
CA ALA A 409 -12.57 -23.04 -7.40
C ALA A 409 -11.15 -23.46 -7.00
N ALA A 410 -10.50 -22.68 -6.12
CA ALA A 410 -9.20 -23.00 -5.54
C ALA A 410 -9.27 -24.02 -4.39
N LYS A 411 -10.43 -24.64 -4.12
CA LYS A 411 -10.67 -25.61 -3.03
C LYS A 411 -10.38 -25.05 -1.62
N SER A 412 -10.49 -23.74 -1.44
CA SER A 412 -10.40 -23.06 -0.15
C SER A 412 -11.58 -22.13 0.06
N PRO A 413 -12.83 -22.64 0.11
CA PRO A 413 -14.00 -21.78 0.22
C PRO A 413 -14.07 -21.13 1.61
N PHE A 414 -14.74 -19.99 1.69
CA PHE A 414 -15.08 -19.32 2.94
C PHE A 414 -16.58 -19.04 3.02
N ASP A 415 -17.09 -18.87 4.23
CA ASP A 415 -18.52 -18.71 4.51
C ASP A 415 -18.90 -17.26 4.78
N HIS A 416 -17.98 -16.44 5.30
CA HIS A 416 -18.24 -15.04 5.66
C HIS A 416 -17.05 -14.13 5.34
N LEU A 417 -17.33 -12.99 4.71
CA LEU A 417 -16.34 -11.99 4.33
C LEU A 417 -16.33 -10.85 5.34
N LEU A 418 -15.15 -10.46 5.80
CA LEU A 418 -14.90 -9.27 6.61
C LEU A 418 -14.06 -8.30 5.77
N LEU A 419 -14.49 -7.04 5.67
CA LEU A 419 -13.73 -6.01 4.96
C LEU A 419 -13.89 -4.61 5.54
N GLY A 420 -12.97 -3.71 5.20
CA GLY A 420 -13.01 -2.27 5.50
C GLY A 420 -13.18 -1.47 4.21
N HIS A 421 -12.31 -0.49 3.97
CA HIS A 421 -12.13 0.30 2.74
C HIS A 421 -13.27 1.25 2.36
N TYR A 422 -14.53 0.83 2.54
CA TYR A 422 -15.71 1.59 2.14
C TYR A 422 -16.22 2.54 3.23
N HIS A 423 -15.65 2.46 4.45
CA HIS A 423 -15.91 3.37 5.58
C HIS A 423 -17.41 3.51 5.85
N ASN A 424 -18.13 2.40 5.82
CA ASN A 424 -19.57 2.39 6.00
C ASN A 424 -19.93 1.03 6.59
N TYR A 425 -20.33 1.02 7.86
CA TYR A 425 -20.76 -0.22 8.46
C TYR A 425 -21.95 -0.82 7.71
N MET A 426 -21.83 -2.08 7.31
CA MET A 426 -22.93 -2.83 6.71
C MET A 426 -22.94 -4.26 7.21
N CYS A 427 -24.12 -4.71 7.63
CA CYS A 427 -24.42 -6.12 7.84
C CYS A 427 -25.19 -6.64 6.63
N LEU A 428 -24.49 -7.31 5.73
CA LEU A 428 -25.09 -7.98 4.58
C LEU A 428 -25.05 -9.50 4.80
N PRO A 429 -25.85 -10.29 4.08
CA PRO A 429 -25.77 -11.74 4.17
C PRO A 429 -24.34 -12.23 3.89
N ASN A 430 -23.72 -12.85 4.89
CA ASN A 430 -22.36 -13.39 4.85
C ASN A 430 -21.24 -12.36 4.61
N ILE A 431 -21.50 -11.07 4.81
CA ILE A 431 -20.52 -10.00 4.62
C ILE A 431 -20.68 -8.98 5.75
N THR A 432 -19.59 -8.68 6.44
CA THR A 432 -19.49 -7.55 7.36
C THR A 432 -18.56 -6.52 6.76
N VAL A 433 -19.07 -5.31 6.57
CA VAL A 433 -18.27 -4.14 6.17
C VAL A 433 -18.02 -3.33 7.43
N ASN A 434 -16.76 -3.08 7.72
CA ASN A 434 -16.32 -2.26 8.83
C ASN A 434 -16.50 -0.78 8.50
N ASP A 435 -16.72 0.00 9.54
CA ASP A 435 -16.64 1.45 9.46
C ASP A 435 -15.19 1.92 9.72
N CYS A 436 -14.94 3.23 9.71
CA CYS A 436 -13.60 3.80 9.92
C CYS A 436 -13.46 4.54 11.26
N LEU A 437 -12.23 4.62 11.78
CA LEU A 437 -11.92 5.36 13.02
C LEU A 437 -11.77 6.85 12.74
N LYS A 438 -11.34 7.20 11.51
CA LYS A 438 -11.19 8.58 11.04
C LYS A 438 -12.53 9.33 11.01
N GLY A 439 -13.60 8.64 10.64
CA GLY A 439 -14.88 9.27 10.28
C GLY A 439 -14.80 9.92 8.90
N ALA A 440 -15.84 10.70 8.56
CA ALA A 440 -15.93 11.40 7.27
C ALA A 440 -14.85 12.48 7.12
N ASP A 441 -14.26 12.59 5.93
CA ASP A 441 -13.25 13.58 5.56
C ASP A 441 -13.72 14.50 4.42
N GLU A 442 -12.88 15.47 4.04
CA GLU A 442 -13.13 16.46 3.00
C GLU A 442 -13.42 15.80 1.65
N TRP A 443 -12.72 14.70 1.36
CA TRP A 443 -12.90 13.94 0.12
C TRP A 443 -14.26 13.24 0.06
N SER A 444 -14.64 12.51 1.11
CA SER A 444 -15.92 11.82 1.22
C SER A 444 -17.09 12.81 1.12
N ARG A 445 -16.92 14.01 1.71
CA ARG A 445 -17.86 15.11 1.59
C ARG A 445 -17.95 15.63 0.16
N ALA A 446 -16.81 15.83 -0.51
CA ALA A 446 -16.77 16.23 -1.93
C ALA A 446 -17.48 15.20 -2.83
N MET A 447 -17.34 13.91 -2.49
CA MET A 447 -18.01 12.79 -3.16
C MET A 447 -19.50 12.63 -2.79
N ARG A 448 -20.04 13.48 -1.92
CA ARG A 448 -21.44 13.48 -1.46
C ARG A 448 -21.83 12.20 -0.71
N PHE A 449 -20.88 11.56 -0.05
CA PHE A 449 -21.20 10.49 0.89
C PHE A 449 -21.85 11.07 2.14
N ALA A 450 -22.80 10.31 2.71
CA ALA A 450 -23.46 10.73 3.93
C ALA A 450 -22.45 10.66 5.08
N PRO A 451 -22.28 11.73 5.87
CA PRO A 451 -21.42 11.67 7.05
C PRO A 451 -22.04 10.69 8.05
N HIS A 452 -21.19 9.86 8.65
CA HIS A 452 -21.55 8.92 9.70
C HIS A 452 -20.58 9.12 10.88
N PRO A 453 -21.01 8.80 12.10
CA PRO A 453 -20.10 8.79 13.24
C PRO A 453 -18.98 7.77 13.03
N PRO A 454 -17.77 8.07 13.52
CA PRO A 454 -16.68 7.10 13.52
C PRO A 454 -17.03 5.93 14.42
N SER A 455 -16.81 4.72 13.92
CA SER A 455 -17.12 3.49 14.63
C SER A 455 -16.30 2.32 14.13
N GLN A 456 -16.34 1.20 14.84
CA GLN A 456 -15.72 -0.07 14.42
C GLN A 456 -16.66 -1.23 14.73
N SER A 457 -16.65 -2.25 13.89
CA SER A 457 -17.58 -3.38 14.01
C SER A 457 -17.19 -4.35 15.13
N LEU A 458 -18.22 -4.84 15.83
CA LEU A 458 -18.12 -5.94 16.77
C LEU A 458 -19.29 -6.90 16.53
N HIS A 459 -19.00 -8.19 16.44
CA HIS A 459 -20.05 -9.22 16.34
C HIS A 459 -19.71 -10.43 17.19
N PHE A 460 -20.74 -11.23 17.49
CA PHE A 460 -20.62 -12.42 18.33
C PHE A 460 -21.10 -13.65 17.58
N ASP A 461 -20.22 -14.65 17.51
CA ASP A 461 -20.49 -15.91 16.86
C ASP A 461 -20.77 -17.01 17.87
N HIS A 462 -21.96 -17.57 17.81
CA HIS A 462 -22.39 -18.69 18.62
C HIS A 462 -22.19 -20.01 17.83
N PRO A 463 -21.61 -21.08 18.42
CA PRO A 463 -21.28 -22.31 17.69
C PRO A 463 -22.49 -23.01 17.07
N ARG A 464 -23.68 -22.85 17.65
CA ARG A 464 -24.94 -23.42 17.13
C ARG A 464 -25.69 -22.51 16.16
N TRP A 465 -25.63 -21.20 16.39
CA TRP A 465 -26.54 -20.24 15.74
C TRP A 465 -25.82 -19.35 14.73
N GLY A 466 -24.50 -19.46 14.62
CA GLY A 466 -23.68 -18.56 13.83
C GLY A 466 -23.66 -17.17 14.47
N THR A 467 -23.65 -16.13 13.64
CA THR A 467 -23.62 -14.74 14.11
C THR A 467 -24.95 -14.38 14.75
N THR A 468 -24.93 -14.07 16.05
CA THR A 468 -26.15 -13.78 16.83
C THR A 468 -26.33 -12.30 17.13
N ILE A 469 -25.23 -11.56 17.21
CA ILE A 469 -25.20 -10.14 17.52
C ILE A 469 -24.24 -9.48 16.56
N GLN A 470 -24.67 -8.38 15.95
CA GLN A 470 -23.84 -7.51 15.13
C GLN A 470 -24.09 -6.07 15.61
N THR A 471 -23.01 -5.37 15.94
CA THR A 471 -23.06 -3.99 16.41
C THR A 471 -21.86 -3.19 15.90
N GLN A 472 -21.89 -1.89 16.19
CA GLN A 472 -20.79 -0.96 16.01
C GLN A 472 -20.42 -0.37 17.36
N ILE A 473 -19.12 -0.22 17.60
CA ILE A 473 -18.57 0.53 18.71
C ILE A 473 -18.28 1.94 18.20
N PHE A 474 -19.20 2.86 18.47
CA PHE A 474 -18.97 4.28 18.22
C PHE A 474 -17.82 4.76 19.12
N VAL A 475 -16.97 5.65 18.60
CA VAL A 475 -15.81 6.17 19.35
C VAL A 475 -15.91 7.64 19.73
N ASP A 476 -16.97 8.30 19.25
CA ASP A 476 -17.36 9.63 19.70
C ASP A 476 -18.63 9.55 20.56
N GLN A 477 -18.93 10.63 21.28
CA GLN A 477 -20.20 10.77 21.99
C GLN A 477 -21.25 11.34 21.03
N PRO A 478 -22.49 10.82 21.02
CA PRO A 478 -23.57 11.54 20.37
C PRO A 478 -23.71 12.90 21.06
N ALA A 479 -23.94 13.97 20.29
CA ALA A 479 -24.30 15.25 20.91
C ALA A 479 -25.52 15.00 21.80
N SER A 480 -25.48 15.53 23.03
CA SER A 480 -26.53 15.30 24.02
C SER A 480 -27.90 15.60 23.41
N ARG A 481 -28.74 14.56 23.27
CA ARG A 481 -30.09 14.70 22.75
C ARG A 481 -31.05 14.63 23.92
N ALA A 482 -31.88 15.65 24.07
CA ALA A 482 -33.03 15.56 24.96
C ALA A 482 -33.98 14.48 24.44
N PHE A 483 -34.53 13.65 25.33
CA PHE A 483 -35.55 12.68 24.98
C PHE A 483 -36.74 13.41 24.30
N GLY A 484 -37.06 13.03 23.05
CA GLY A 484 -38.14 13.64 22.27
C GLY A 484 -37.72 14.64 21.19
N ASP A 485 -36.43 15.00 21.09
CA ASP A 485 -35.93 15.69 19.88
C ASP A 485 -36.13 14.77 18.67
N THR A 486 -36.54 15.31 17.52
CA THR A 486 -36.81 14.57 16.26
C THR A 486 -35.72 14.77 15.20
N GLN A 487 -34.73 15.64 15.44
CA GLN A 487 -33.63 15.85 14.49
C GLN A 487 -32.69 14.65 14.45
N SER A 488 -32.10 14.32 13.29
CA SER A 488 -31.08 13.26 13.21
C SER A 488 -29.93 13.56 14.19
N PRO A 489 -29.36 12.55 14.88
CA PRO A 489 -28.27 12.76 15.82
C PRO A 489 -27.13 13.53 15.16
N ARG A 490 -26.71 14.64 15.77
CA ARG A 490 -25.41 15.27 15.45
C ARG A 490 -24.38 14.61 16.36
N TRP A 491 -23.22 14.27 15.82
CA TRP A 491 -22.14 13.69 16.60
C TRP A 491 -21.14 14.80 16.88
N ALA A 492 -20.92 15.09 18.17
CA ALA A 492 -19.94 16.10 18.57
C ALA A 492 -18.62 15.38 18.81
N VAL A 493 -17.55 15.88 18.18
CA VAL A 493 -16.18 15.48 18.55
C VAL A 493 -16.00 15.82 20.03
N GLN A 494 -15.43 14.90 20.82
CA GLN A 494 -15.15 15.18 22.22
C GLN A 494 -14.22 16.39 22.33
N GLU A 495 -14.75 17.52 22.80
CA GLU A 495 -13.93 18.69 23.12
C GLU A 495 -12.84 18.28 24.11
N ALA A 496 -11.60 18.70 23.84
CA ALA A 496 -10.49 18.51 24.76
C ALA A 496 -10.79 19.28 26.05
N GLN A 497 -10.90 18.57 27.18
CA GLN A 497 -10.86 19.18 28.51
C GLN A 497 -9.42 19.55 28.89
#